data_AF-A0A976H4A4-F1
#
_entry.id   AF-A0A976H4A4-F1
#
_cell.length_a   1.000
_cell.length_b   1.000
_cell.length_c   1.000
_cell.angle_alpha   90.00
_cell.angle_beta   90.00
_cell.angle_gamma   90.00
#
_symmetry.space_group_name_H-M   'P 1'
#
loop_
_entity.id
_entity.type
_entity.pdbx_description
1 polymer ?
#
loop_
_entity_poly.entity_id
_entity_poly.type
_entity_poly.pdbx_seq_one_letter_code
_entity_poly.pdbx_strand_id
1 'polypeptide(L)'
;MGLFEWWLERKNPGPQGQAKLNRDKTNLAQWPLGWQVLVVVLGLAAWTGLIYLVLPWEILSALKFLLGFALYLVLSYFVHPSPATRNMGWMGGVMDNPFRFSDDVNRFLLFFQAFLFPGKIMLWTFRILWYWIK
;
A
#
# COMPACT_ATOMS: atom_id res chain seq x y z
N MET A 1 19.14 4.95 8.88
CA MET A 1 20.36 4.13 9.03
C MET A 1 21.54 4.94 9.52
N GLY A 2 21.58 5.17 10.82
CA GLY A 2 22.74 5.69 11.54
C GLY A 2 23.73 4.57 11.92
N LEU A 3 25.01 4.93 12.10
CA LEU A 3 26.05 4.00 12.55
C LEU A 3 25.72 3.32 13.90
N PHE A 4 25.00 4.03 14.77
CA PHE A 4 24.60 3.53 16.09
C PHE A 4 23.52 2.44 16.04
N GLU A 5 22.59 2.50 15.08
CA GLU A 5 21.53 1.51 14.89
C GLU A 5 22.09 0.16 14.45
N TRP A 6 23.04 0.19 13.51
CA TRP A 6 23.70 -1.03 13.03
C TRP A 6 24.54 -1.71 14.11
N TRP A 7 25.14 -0.94 15.01
CA TRP A 7 26.01 -1.48 16.07
C TRP A 7 25.21 -2.04 17.26
N LEU A 8 24.12 -1.38 17.69
CA LEU A 8 23.37 -1.73 18.89
C LEU A 8 22.30 -2.83 18.69
N GLU A 9 21.61 -2.87 17.54
CA GLU A 9 20.54 -3.87 17.30
C GLU A 9 21.01 -5.12 16.51
N ARG A 10 22.32 -5.24 16.18
CA ARG A 10 22.84 -6.35 15.35
C ARG A 10 22.51 -7.75 15.88
N LYS A 11 22.44 -7.93 17.20
CA LYS A 11 22.26 -9.24 17.86
C LYS A 11 20.85 -9.48 18.41
N ASN A 12 20.03 -8.44 18.57
CA ASN A 12 18.67 -8.56 19.11
C ASN A 12 17.75 -7.45 18.55
N PRO A 13 17.32 -7.57 17.28
CA PRO A 13 16.43 -6.58 16.70
C PRO A 13 15.08 -6.56 17.40
N GLY A 14 14.51 -5.37 17.58
CA GLY A 14 13.11 -5.23 18.01
C GLY A 14 12.11 -5.87 17.03
N PRO A 15 10.83 -5.99 17.41
CA PRO A 15 9.81 -6.57 16.55
C PRO A 15 9.73 -5.89 15.17
N GLN A 16 9.83 -6.70 14.12
CA GLN A 16 9.76 -6.24 12.73
C GLN A 16 8.43 -6.66 12.10
N GLY A 17 7.87 -5.76 11.31
CA GLY A 17 6.78 -6.07 10.40
C GLY A 17 7.23 -6.99 9.26
N GLN A 18 6.27 -7.45 8.48
CA GLN A 18 6.54 -8.35 7.35
C GLN A 18 5.75 -7.90 6.12
N ALA A 19 6.29 -8.14 4.93
CA ALA A 19 5.54 -8.04 3.69
C ALA A 19 5.10 -9.45 3.26
N LYS A 20 3.79 -9.68 3.22
CA LYS A 20 3.24 -10.95 2.71
C LYS A 20 2.99 -10.81 1.21
N LEU A 21 3.49 -11.78 0.44
CA LEU A 21 3.20 -11.95 -0.98
C LEU A 21 2.06 -12.95 -1.13
N ASN A 22 0.83 -12.45 -1.24
CA ASN A 22 -0.35 -13.30 -1.41
C ASN A 22 -1.50 -12.49 -2.01
N ARG A 23 -2.45 -13.20 -2.62
CA ARG A 23 -3.71 -12.59 -3.02
C ARG A 23 -4.50 -12.19 -1.78
N ASP A 24 -5.10 -11.01 -1.81
CA ASP A 24 -6.08 -10.59 -0.84
C ASP A 24 -7.31 -11.52 -0.80
N LYS A 25 -7.46 -12.28 0.29
CA LYS A 25 -8.56 -13.22 0.53
C LYS A 25 -9.77 -12.59 1.23
N THR A 26 -9.81 -11.27 1.35
CA THR A 26 -10.92 -10.58 2.02
C THR A 26 -12.26 -10.98 1.40
N ASN A 27 -13.20 -11.38 2.27
CA ASN A 27 -14.54 -11.79 1.90
C ASN A 27 -15.45 -10.56 1.82
N LEU A 28 -15.78 -10.13 0.60
CA LEU A 28 -16.60 -8.94 0.35
C LEU A 28 -18.03 -9.06 0.88
N ALA A 29 -18.57 -10.28 1.01
CA ALA A 29 -19.90 -10.49 1.58
C ALA A 29 -20.02 -10.07 3.05
N GLN A 30 -18.89 -10.00 3.77
CA GLN A 30 -18.86 -9.55 5.18
C GLN A 30 -18.77 -8.03 5.30
N TRP A 31 -18.53 -7.31 4.21
CA TRP A 31 -18.38 -5.86 4.25
C TRP A 31 -19.75 -5.17 4.30
N PRO A 32 -19.97 -4.19 5.18
CA PRO A 32 -21.18 -3.37 5.15
C PRO A 32 -21.36 -2.69 3.79
N LEU A 33 -22.59 -2.64 3.28
CA LEU A 33 -22.88 -2.06 1.97
C LEU A 33 -22.36 -0.63 1.83
N GLY A 34 -22.51 0.20 2.87
CA GLY A 34 -22.00 1.58 2.86
C GLY A 34 -20.49 1.66 2.65
N TRP A 35 -19.72 0.70 3.19
CA TRP A 35 -18.28 0.64 2.97
C TRP A 35 -17.92 0.21 1.54
N GLN A 36 -18.67 -0.75 0.99
CA GLN A 36 -18.50 -1.17 -0.41
C GLN A 36 -18.78 -0.01 -1.38
N VAL A 37 -19.88 0.73 -1.17
CA VAL A 37 -20.25 1.91 -1.96
C VAL A 37 -19.17 2.98 -1.85
N LEU A 38 -18.67 3.27 -0.65
CA LEU A 38 -17.59 4.24 -0.45
C LEU A 38 -16.33 3.87 -1.25
N VAL A 39 -15.89 2.61 -1.16
CA VAL A 39 -14.71 2.14 -1.90
C VAL A 39 -14.92 2.23 -3.41
N VAL A 40 -16.11 1.88 -3.91
CA VAL A 40 -16.45 2.00 -5.33
C VAL A 40 -16.43 3.46 -5.77
N VAL A 41 -17.03 4.38 -5.01
CA VAL A 41 -17.03 5.81 -5.33
C VAL A 41 -15.60 6.36 -5.38
N LEU A 42 -14.79 6.08 -4.35
CA LEU A 42 -13.40 6.53 -4.28
C LEU A 42 -12.54 5.95 -5.41
N GLY A 43 -12.70 4.65 -5.71
CA GLY A 43 -11.91 4.02 -6.75
C GLY A 43 -12.37 4.40 -8.16
N LEU A 44 -13.66 4.62 -8.40
CA LEU A 44 -14.14 5.21 -9.65
C LEU A 44 -13.58 6.63 -9.84
N ALA A 45 -13.61 7.47 -8.80
CA ALA A 45 -12.99 8.79 -8.84
C ALA A 45 -11.48 8.72 -9.15
N ALA A 46 -10.76 7.76 -8.56
CA ALA A 46 -9.35 7.53 -8.86
C ALA A 46 -9.11 7.08 -10.31
N TRP A 47 -9.94 6.18 -10.84
CA TRP A 47 -9.88 5.75 -12.24
C TRP A 47 -10.18 6.89 -13.21
N THR A 48 -11.22 7.69 -12.94
CA THR A 48 -11.54 8.87 -13.76
C THR A 48 -10.42 9.90 -13.70
N GLY A 49 -9.86 10.17 -12.52
CA GLY A 49 -8.71 11.05 -12.37
C GLY A 49 -7.49 10.58 -13.17
N LEU A 50 -7.18 9.28 -13.11
CA LEU A 50 -6.10 8.69 -13.91
C LEU A 50 -6.34 8.89 -15.41
N ILE A 51 -7.54 8.60 -15.90
CA ILE A 51 -7.89 8.77 -17.32
C ILE A 51 -7.72 10.23 -17.72
N TYR A 52 -8.26 11.16 -16.94
CA TYR A 52 -8.15 12.59 -17.21
C TYR A 52 -6.69 13.07 -17.30
N LEU A 53 -5.82 12.57 -16.41
CA LEU A 53 -4.40 12.93 -16.40
C LEU A 53 -3.63 12.37 -17.61
N VAL A 54 -4.00 11.19 -18.09
CA VAL A 54 -3.29 10.49 -19.18
C VAL A 54 -3.84 10.87 -20.56
N LEU A 55 -5.11 11.27 -20.67
CA LEU A 55 -5.76 11.62 -21.93
C LEU A 55 -5.02 12.66 -22.78
N PRO A 56 -4.43 13.75 -22.23
CA PRO A 56 -3.74 14.74 -23.04
C PRO A 56 -2.33 14.31 -23.48
N TRP A 57 -1.84 13.14 -23.07
CA TRP A 57 -0.48 12.72 -23.35
C TRP A 57 -0.36 12.14 -24.76
N GLU A 58 0.83 12.28 -25.34
CA GLU A 58 1.18 11.55 -26.56
C GLU A 58 1.09 10.03 -26.31
N ILE A 59 0.69 9.29 -27.35
CA ILE A 59 0.40 7.84 -27.28
C ILE A 59 1.57 7.07 -26.65
N LEU A 60 2.81 7.33 -27.08
CA LEU A 60 3.97 6.60 -26.59
C LEU A 60 4.23 6.87 -25.09
N SER A 61 4.01 8.11 -24.64
CA SER A 61 4.15 8.51 -23.24
C SER A 61 3.05 7.92 -22.38
N ALA A 62 1.80 7.95 -22.88
CA ALA A 62 0.66 7.30 -22.24
C ALA A 62 0.89 5.79 -22.08
N LEU A 63 1.38 5.10 -23.11
CA LEU A 63 1.67 3.66 -23.04
C LEU A 63 2.77 3.32 -22.01
N LYS A 64 3.86 4.08 -21.97
CA LYS A 64 4.93 3.89 -20.98
C LYS A 64 4.40 4.05 -19.55
N PHE A 65 3.57 5.06 -19.33
CA PHE A 65 2.95 5.31 -18.03
C PHE A 65 1.96 4.21 -17.65
N LEU A 66 1.08 3.81 -18.57
CA LEU A 66 0.11 2.74 -18.33
C LEU A 66 0.81 1.41 -18.04
N LEU A 67 1.96 1.13 -18.67
CA LEU A 67 2.77 -0.05 -18.35
C LEU A 67 3.32 0.01 -16.92
N GLY A 68 3.91 1.14 -16.52
CA GLY A 68 4.39 1.34 -15.15
C GLY A 68 3.24 1.28 -14.13
N PHE A 69 2.09 1.83 -14.47
CA PHE A 69 0.90 1.80 -13.65
C PHE A 69 0.33 0.38 -13.51
N ALA A 70 0.35 -0.42 -14.59
CA ALA A 70 -0.04 -1.83 -14.52
C ALA A 70 0.88 -2.63 -13.57
N LEU A 71 2.19 -2.39 -13.61
CA LEU A 71 3.13 -2.98 -12.65
C LEU A 71 2.81 -2.53 -11.21
N TYR A 72 2.50 -1.25 -11.01
CA TYR A 72 2.07 -0.73 -9.71
C TYR A 72 0.80 -1.43 -9.19
N LEU A 73 -0.19 -1.70 -10.04
CA LEU A 73 -1.39 -2.44 -9.66
C LEU A 73 -1.07 -3.91 -9.32
N VAL A 74 -0.20 -4.57 -10.08
CA VAL A 74 0.25 -5.93 -9.78
C VAL A 74 0.92 -5.98 -8.39
N LEU A 75 1.81 -5.03 -8.10
CA LEU A 75 2.43 -4.92 -6.78
C LEU A 75 1.39 -4.64 -5.70
N SER A 76 0.45 -3.74 -5.95
CA SER A 76 -0.63 -3.41 -5.02
C SER A 76 -1.54 -4.61 -4.73
N TYR A 77 -1.69 -5.52 -5.69
CA TYR A 77 -2.50 -6.72 -5.53
C TYR A 77 -1.83 -7.83 -4.72
N PHE A 78 -0.53 -8.04 -4.89
CA PHE A 78 0.19 -9.14 -4.26
C PHE A 78 0.94 -8.75 -2.99
N VAL A 79 1.38 -7.51 -2.87
CA VAL A 79 2.23 -7.06 -1.75
C VAL A 79 1.35 -6.49 -0.64
N HIS A 80 1.41 -7.13 0.52
CA HIS A 80 0.72 -6.70 1.74
C HIS A 80 1.75 -6.41 2.85
N PRO A 81 2.27 -5.16 2.91
CA PRO A 81 3.11 -4.74 4.03
C PRO A 81 2.27 -4.71 5.31
N SER A 82 2.83 -5.25 6.39
CA SER A 82 2.24 -5.29 7.73
C SER A 82 3.29 -4.80 8.72
N PRO A 83 3.46 -3.46 8.87
CA PRO A 83 4.42 -2.88 9.81
C PRO A 83 4.05 -3.24 11.26
N ALA A 84 5.06 -3.44 12.11
CA ALA A 84 4.85 -3.60 13.54
C ALA A 84 4.72 -2.20 14.19
N THR A 85 3.51 -1.65 14.19
CA THR A 85 3.22 -0.26 14.63
C THR A 85 3.53 0.01 16.12
N ARG A 86 3.67 -1.04 16.93
CA ARG A 86 4.12 -0.92 18.33
C ARG A 86 5.61 -0.62 18.48
N ASN A 87 6.39 -0.74 17.40
CA ASN A 87 7.83 -0.51 17.37
C ASN A 87 8.19 0.51 16.26
N MET A 88 7.57 1.69 16.33
CA MET A 88 7.81 2.81 15.41
C MET A 88 8.28 4.05 16.21
N GLY A 89 9.48 4.01 16.79
CA GLY A 89 10.07 5.16 17.47
C GLY A 89 9.27 5.79 18.63
N TRP A 90 9.58 7.04 18.95
CA TRP A 90 8.92 7.79 20.03
C TRP A 90 7.67 8.53 19.52
N MET A 91 6.67 8.72 20.39
CA MET A 91 5.36 9.30 20.05
C MET A 91 4.63 8.58 18.89
N GLY A 92 4.81 7.26 18.75
CA GLY A 92 4.09 6.46 17.75
C GLY A 92 4.56 6.67 16.29
N GLY A 93 5.78 7.16 16.08
CA GLY A 93 6.41 7.27 14.75
C GLY A 93 6.90 8.65 14.38
N VAL A 94 6.61 9.66 15.22
CA VAL A 94 6.91 11.07 14.91
C VAL A 94 8.40 11.38 15.02
N MET A 95 9.10 10.74 15.98
CA MET A 95 10.54 10.93 16.18
C MET A 95 11.27 9.62 15.94
N ASP A 96 12.32 9.67 15.12
CA ASP A 96 13.18 8.52 14.80
C ASP A 96 13.89 8.03 16.05
N ASN A 97 14.02 6.72 16.20
CA ASN A 97 14.78 6.15 17.30
C ASN A 97 16.21 5.85 16.80
N PRO A 98 17.21 6.71 17.11
CA PRO A 98 18.54 6.67 16.49
C PRO A 98 19.38 5.44 16.90
N PHE A 99 18.78 4.47 17.59
CA PHE A 99 19.41 3.27 18.11
C PHE A 99 18.75 1.98 17.62
N ARG A 100 17.63 2.03 16.86
CA ARG A 100 16.86 0.83 16.46
C ARG A 100 16.62 0.74 14.95
N PHE A 101 17.39 -0.11 14.27
CA PHE A 101 17.17 -0.43 12.85
C PHE A 101 15.78 -1.02 12.58
N SER A 102 15.20 -1.72 13.56
CA SER A 102 13.84 -2.25 13.44
C SER A 102 12.76 -1.16 13.28
N ASP A 103 13.01 0.09 13.72
CA ASP A 103 12.14 1.26 13.48
C ASP A 103 12.12 1.63 11.99
N ASP A 104 13.29 1.78 11.38
CA ASP A 104 13.48 2.06 9.96
C ASP A 104 12.72 1.06 9.06
N VAL A 105 12.83 -0.24 9.37
CA VAL A 105 12.12 -1.30 8.62
C VAL A 105 10.60 -1.14 8.74
N ASN A 106 10.09 -0.85 9.93
CA ASN A 106 8.66 -0.66 10.13
C ASN A 106 8.15 0.61 9.42
N ARG A 107 8.89 1.71 9.46
CA ARG A 107 8.57 2.96 8.74
C ARG A 107 8.56 2.74 7.24
N PHE A 108 9.55 2.02 6.72
CA PHE A 108 9.58 1.64 5.31
C PHE A 108 8.35 0.81 4.93
N LEU A 109 7.97 -0.19 5.73
CA LEU A 109 6.76 -0.98 5.49
C LEU A 109 5.48 -0.13 5.55
N LEU A 110 5.38 0.84 6.47
CA LEU A 110 4.24 1.76 6.55
C LEU A 110 4.17 2.66 5.32
N PHE A 111 5.31 3.20 4.88
CA PHE A 111 5.40 3.98 3.65
C PHE A 111 4.93 3.16 2.44
N PHE A 112 5.42 1.92 2.29
CA PHE A 112 4.97 1.03 1.22
C PHE A 112 3.48 0.68 1.34
N GLN A 113 2.96 0.51 2.55
CA GLN A 113 1.54 0.29 2.77
C GLN A 113 0.70 1.47 2.28
N ALA A 114 1.10 2.70 2.62
CA ALA A 114 0.44 3.92 2.19
C ALA A 114 0.57 4.13 0.67
N PHE A 115 1.75 3.87 0.10
CA PHE A 115 2.01 4.01 -1.33
C PHE A 115 1.19 3.04 -2.18
N LEU A 116 1.01 1.79 -1.74
CA LEU A 116 0.21 0.77 -2.45
C LEU A 116 -1.29 0.89 -2.19
N PHE A 117 -1.72 1.68 -1.20
CA PHE A 117 -3.12 1.78 -0.80
C PHE A 117 -4.05 2.31 -1.90
N PRO A 118 -3.71 3.39 -2.66
CA PRO A 118 -4.54 3.84 -3.78
C PRO A 118 -4.78 2.74 -4.83
N GLY A 119 -3.74 2.00 -5.21
CA GLY A 119 -3.86 0.87 -6.13
C GLY A 119 -4.79 -0.23 -5.61
N LYS A 120 -4.79 -0.50 -4.29
CA LYS A 120 -5.73 -1.45 -3.67
C LYS A 120 -7.18 -1.00 -3.78
N ILE A 121 -7.47 0.28 -3.54
CA ILE A 121 -8.84 0.83 -3.70
C ILE A 121 -9.32 0.65 -5.14
N MET A 122 -8.46 0.97 -6.11
CA MET A 122 -8.76 0.84 -7.53
C MET A 122 -9.05 -0.61 -7.94
N LEU A 123 -8.31 -1.58 -7.38
CA LEU A 123 -8.55 -3.01 -7.60
C LEU A 123 -9.80 -3.54 -6.89
N TRP A 124 -10.05 -3.09 -5.65
CA TRP A 124 -11.25 -3.45 -4.91
C TRP A 124 -12.52 -2.97 -5.60
N THR A 125 -12.47 -1.82 -6.27
CA THR A 125 -13.59 -1.33 -7.09
C THR A 125 -14.05 -2.36 -8.10
N PHE A 126 -13.13 -2.94 -8.88
CA PHE A 126 -13.48 -4.02 -9.82
C PHE A 126 -13.99 -5.28 -9.12
N ARG A 127 -13.36 -5.68 -8.01
CA ARG A 127 -13.80 -6.88 -7.27
C ARG A 127 -15.22 -6.73 -6.70
N ILE A 128 -15.57 -5.55 -6.19
CA ILE A 128 -16.89 -5.23 -5.63
C ILE A 128 -17.92 -5.17 -6.75
N LEU A 129 -17.65 -4.44 -7.84
CA LEU A 129 -18.56 -4.38 -8.99
C LEU A 129 -18.83 -5.77 -9.58
N TRP A 130 -17.78 -6.59 -9.73
CA TRP A 130 -17.92 -7.97 -10.17
C TRP A 130 -18.73 -8.84 -9.21
N TYR A 131 -18.59 -8.61 -7.90
CA TYR A 131 -19.38 -9.28 -6.88
C TYR A 131 -20.86 -8.90 -6.93
N TRP A 132 -21.19 -7.64 -7.24
CA TRP A 132 -22.59 -7.18 -7.36
C TRP A 132 -23.30 -7.68 -8.62
N ILE A 133 -22.57 -7.91 -9.70
CA ILE A 133 -23.13 -8.37 -10.98
C ILE A 133 -23.46 -9.88 -10.95
N LYS A 134 -22.73 -10.65 -10.15
CA LYS A 134 -22.94 -12.09 -9.99
C LYS A 134 -24.07 -12.42 -9.04
#